data_AF-A0A512NRH7-F1
#
_entry.id   AF-A0A512NRH7-F1
#
_cell.length_a   1.000
_cell.length_b   1.000
_cell.length_c   1.000
_cell.angle_alpha   90.00
_cell.angle_beta   90.00
_cell.angle_gamma   90.00
#
_symmetry.space_group_name_H-M   'P 1'
#
loop_
_entity.id
_entity.type
_entity.pdbx_description
1 polymer ?
#
loop_
_entity_poly.entity_id
_entity_poly.type
_entity_poly.pdbx_seq_one_letter_code
_entity_poly.pdbx_strand_id
1 'polypeptide(L)'
;MKLLFVAAGLGAALLASGAAQAQPLNFDQAAYITCKEAHAMNPEARKALAVYLAEHAARYRGVMVPDGPMGAQLAHLVRGGCTLAPDAYLFTVIDRAILAEQKSLPKRQ
;
A
#
# COMPACT_ATOMS: atom_id res chain seq x y z
N MET A 1 -65.42 11.80 18.27
CA MET A 1 -64.80 11.59 16.93
C MET A 1 -63.54 12.44 16.91
N LYS A 2 -62.30 11.98 16.69
CA LYS A 2 -61.77 10.78 16.05
C LYS A 2 -60.28 10.69 16.50
N LEU A 3 -59.83 9.53 16.98
CA LEU A 3 -58.40 9.23 17.24
C LEU A 3 -57.62 9.07 15.93
N LEU A 4 -56.32 9.41 15.94
CA LEU A 4 -55.22 8.93 15.07
C LEU A 4 -53.89 9.53 15.64
N PHE A 5 -53.07 8.86 16.45
CA PHE A 5 -52.08 7.79 16.21
C PHE A 5 -50.89 8.15 15.27
N VAL A 6 -49.66 8.07 15.85
CA VAL A 6 -48.39 7.53 15.26
C VAL A 6 -47.63 8.52 14.33
N ALA A 7 -46.31 8.70 14.26
CA ALA A 7 -45.10 8.05 14.82
C ALA A 7 -43.87 8.99 14.68
N ALA A 8 -42.87 8.74 15.53
CA ALA A 8 -41.43 8.60 15.25
C ALA A 8 -40.69 9.57 14.30
N GLY A 9 -39.61 10.14 14.83
CA GLY A 9 -38.57 10.78 14.04
C GLY A 9 -37.35 11.21 14.85
N LEU A 10 -36.80 10.32 15.69
CA LEU A 10 -35.41 10.49 16.16
C LEU A 10 -34.47 10.27 14.97
N GLY A 11 -34.19 11.34 14.23
CA GLY A 11 -33.20 11.37 13.15
C GLY A 11 -31.87 11.94 13.63
N ALA A 12 -31.26 11.33 14.65
CA ALA A 12 -29.86 11.58 14.97
C ALA A 12 -29.01 10.91 13.87
N ALA A 13 -28.79 11.65 12.77
CA ALA A 13 -27.83 11.27 11.76
C ALA A 13 -26.43 11.34 12.38
N LEU A 14 -26.01 10.23 12.97
CA LEU A 14 -24.62 9.95 13.31
C LEU A 14 -23.81 10.05 12.00
N LEU A 15 -23.13 11.17 11.82
CA LEU A 15 -21.99 11.28 10.92
C LEU A 15 -20.88 10.40 11.49
N ALA A 16 -21.00 9.09 11.27
CA ALA A 16 -19.91 8.16 11.44
C ALA A 16 -18.90 8.43 10.31
N SER A 17 -18.04 9.42 10.52
CA SER A 17 -16.79 9.56 9.78
C SER A 17 -15.92 8.35 10.13
N GLY A 18 -16.21 7.21 9.51
CA GLY A 18 -15.36 6.05 9.57
C GLY A 18 -14.03 6.42 8.94
N ALA A 19 -13.04 6.79 9.76
CA ALA A 19 -11.66 6.61 9.38
C ALA A 19 -11.53 5.12 9.08
N ALA A 20 -11.48 4.76 7.79
CA ALA A 20 -11.08 3.44 7.37
C ALA A 20 -9.64 3.26 7.86
N GLN A 21 -9.51 2.78 9.10
CA GLN A 21 -8.25 2.34 9.67
C GLN A 21 -7.77 1.28 8.70
N ALA A 22 -6.68 1.57 7.98
CA ALA A 22 -6.02 0.61 7.12
C ALA A 22 -5.75 -0.62 7.99
N GLN A 23 -6.56 -1.67 7.82
CA GLN A 23 -6.38 -2.92 8.54
C GLN A 23 -4.96 -3.36 8.21
N PRO A 24 -4.14 -3.73 9.20
CA PRO A 24 -2.78 -4.18 8.93
C PRO A 24 -2.90 -5.41 8.03
N LEU A 25 -2.58 -5.22 6.74
CA LEU A 25 -2.52 -6.32 5.80
C LEU A 25 -1.46 -7.27 6.35
N ASN A 26 -1.84 -8.54 6.55
CA ASN A 26 -0.81 -9.55 6.73
C ASN A 26 -0.01 -9.68 5.42
N PHE A 27 1.18 -10.26 5.50
CA PHE A 27 2.09 -10.29 4.36
C PHE A 27 1.44 -10.95 3.13
N ASP A 28 0.72 -12.06 3.32
CA ASP A 28 0.06 -12.77 2.22
C ASP A 28 -0.93 -11.85 1.48
N GLN A 29 -1.77 -11.12 2.21
CA GLN A 29 -2.68 -10.15 1.62
C GLN A 29 -1.94 -9.04 0.86
N ALA A 30 -0.86 -8.51 1.44
CA ALA A 30 -0.07 -7.44 0.82
C ALA A 30 0.70 -7.92 -0.43
N ALA A 31 1.22 -9.14 -0.41
CA ALA A 31 2.07 -9.68 -1.46
C ALA A 31 1.31 -9.97 -2.76
N TYR A 32 0.00 -10.23 -2.67
CA TYR A 32 -0.86 -10.52 -3.82
C TYR A 32 -1.62 -9.31 -4.38
N ILE A 33 -1.35 -8.09 -3.89
CA ILE A 33 -1.86 -6.87 -4.52
C ILE A 33 -1.11 -6.61 -5.83
N THR A 34 -1.85 -6.47 -6.92
CA THR A 34 -1.30 -6.12 -8.25
C THR A 34 -0.89 -4.66 -8.33
N CYS A 35 0.00 -4.34 -9.26
CA CYS A 35 0.38 -2.96 -9.58
C CYS A 35 -0.84 -2.10 -9.94
N LYS A 36 -1.80 -2.66 -10.69
CA LYS A 36 -3.06 -1.99 -11.06
C LYS A 36 -3.91 -1.64 -9.84
N GLU A 37 -4.09 -2.58 -8.91
CA GLU A 37 -4.81 -2.34 -7.67
C GLU A 37 -4.08 -1.30 -6.81
N ALA A 38 -2.76 -1.42 -6.67
CA ALA A 38 -1.95 -0.46 -5.95
C ALA A 38 -2.08 0.96 -6.54
N HIS A 39 -2.10 1.10 -7.87
CA HIS A 39 -2.32 2.39 -8.53
C HIS A 39 -3.70 2.98 -8.24
N ALA A 40 -4.73 2.14 -8.04
CA ALA A 40 -6.07 2.58 -7.67
C ALA A 40 -6.22 2.95 -6.18
N MET A 41 -5.27 2.55 -5.32
CA MET A 41 -5.27 2.93 -3.91
C MET A 41 -5.05 4.44 -3.72
N ASN A 42 -5.50 4.95 -2.57
CA ASN A 42 -5.12 6.30 -2.15
C ASN A 42 -3.57 6.41 -2.04
N PRO A 43 -2.98 7.59 -2.32
CA PRO A 43 -1.53 7.73 -2.41
C PRO A 43 -0.76 7.32 -1.14
N GLU A 44 -1.28 7.66 0.04
CA GLU A 44 -0.62 7.35 1.31
C GLU A 44 -0.66 5.86 1.63
N ALA A 45 -1.79 5.19 1.43
CA ALA A 45 -1.92 3.74 1.62
C ALA A 45 -1.07 2.97 0.60
N ARG A 46 -1.00 3.44 -0.66
CA ARG A 46 -0.09 2.87 -1.67
C ARG A 46 1.37 2.99 -1.20
N LYS A 47 1.77 4.15 -0.69
CA LYS A 47 3.13 4.37 -0.18
C LYS A 47 3.43 3.47 1.00
N ALA A 48 2.54 3.39 1.99
CA ALA A 48 2.70 2.52 3.15
C ALA A 48 2.83 1.04 2.75
N LEU A 49 1.99 0.57 1.82
CA LEU A 49 2.09 -0.79 1.26
C LEU A 49 3.44 -1.02 0.57
N ALA A 50 3.87 -0.10 -0.28
CA ALA A 50 5.14 -0.23 -1.00
C ALA A 50 6.34 -0.26 -0.04
N VAL A 51 6.35 0.57 1.01
CA VAL A 51 7.39 0.57 2.04
C VAL A 51 7.40 -0.76 2.79
N TYR A 52 6.24 -1.23 3.27
CA TYR A 52 6.12 -2.52 3.97
C TYR A 52 6.67 -3.69 3.15
N LEU A 53 6.31 -3.77 1.88
CA LEU A 53 6.79 -4.80 0.95
C LEU A 53 8.29 -4.66 0.65
N ALA A 54 8.77 -3.42 0.44
CA ALA A 54 10.18 -3.15 0.17
C ALA A 54 11.06 -3.49 1.37
N GLU A 55 10.63 -3.17 2.58
CA GLU A 55 11.30 -3.60 3.80
C GLU A 55 11.36 -5.12 3.91
N HIS A 56 10.28 -5.83 3.59
CA HIS A 56 10.30 -7.29 3.60
C HIS A 56 11.35 -7.85 2.62
N ALA A 57 11.34 -7.39 1.36
CA ALA A 57 12.30 -7.83 0.34
C ALA A 57 13.75 -7.43 0.68
N ALA A 58 13.98 -6.22 1.16
CA ALA A 58 15.31 -5.73 1.55
C ALA A 58 15.89 -6.57 2.70
N ARG A 59 15.07 -6.90 3.69
CA ARG A 59 15.46 -7.77 4.82
C ARG A 59 15.90 -9.16 4.34
N TYR A 60 15.15 -9.77 3.43
CA TYR A 60 15.51 -11.05 2.83
C TYR A 60 16.85 -10.98 2.07
N ARG A 61 17.16 -9.82 1.47
CA ARG A 61 18.36 -9.59 0.66
C ARG A 61 19.56 -9.02 1.42
N GLY A 62 19.45 -8.83 2.74
CA GLY A 62 20.52 -8.28 3.57
C GLY A 62 20.88 -6.82 3.25
N VAL A 63 19.92 -6.04 2.74
CA VAL A 63 20.09 -4.61 2.42
C VAL A 63 19.08 -3.76 3.17
N MET A 64 19.28 -2.44 3.16
CA MET A 64 18.32 -1.46 3.65
C MET A 64 17.70 -0.70 2.48
N VAL A 65 16.43 -0.32 2.62
CA VAL A 65 15.80 0.65 1.69
C VAL A 65 16.18 2.05 2.16
N PRO A 66 16.99 2.80 1.40
CA PRO A 66 17.45 4.12 1.81
C PRO A 66 16.34 5.16 1.64
N ASP A 67 16.34 6.17 2.50
CA ASP A 67 15.58 7.40 2.28
C ASP A 67 16.24 8.31 1.22
N GLY A 68 15.57 9.40 0.87
CA GLY A 68 16.12 10.45 0.02
C GLY A 68 16.23 10.06 -1.47
N PRO A 69 17.22 10.62 -2.21
CA PRO A 69 17.32 10.45 -3.66
C PRO A 69 17.44 8.99 -4.11
N MET A 70 18.15 8.17 -3.35
CA MET A 70 18.32 6.75 -3.68
C MET A 70 17.02 5.95 -3.50
N GLY A 71 16.27 6.22 -2.43
CA GLY A 71 14.92 5.67 -2.24
C GLY A 71 13.95 6.12 -3.33
N ALA A 72 14.07 7.38 -3.77
CA ALA A 72 13.29 7.89 -4.89
C ALA A 72 13.62 7.16 -6.21
N GLN A 73 14.90 6.85 -6.46
CA GLN A 73 15.29 6.08 -7.64
C GLN A 73 14.68 4.67 -7.64
N LEU A 74 14.72 3.96 -6.50
CA LEU A 74 14.00 2.69 -6.35
C LEU A 74 12.50 2.86 -6.64
N ALA A 75 11.86 3.91 -6.11
CA ALA A 75 10.45 4.17 -6.37
C ALA A 75 10.15 4.43 -7.86
N HIS A 76 11.06 5.09 -8.58
CA HIS A 76 10.96 5.28 -10.03
C HIS A 76 11.06 3.96 -10.80
N LEU A 77 11.97 3.06 -10.42
CA LEU A 77 12.08 1.72 -11.00
C LEU A 77 10.78 0.92 -10.78
N VAL A 78 10.25 0.94 -9.56
CA VAL A 78 8.99 0.27 -9.23
C VAL A 78 7.82 0.85 -10.03
N ARG A 79 7.71 2.18 -10.14
CA ARG A 79 6.68 2.83 -10.97
C ARG A 79 6.80 2.44 -12.44
N GLY A 80 8.02 2.41 -12.99
CA GLY A 80 8.29 1.97 -14.36
C GLY A 80 7.85 0.53 -14.58
N GLY A 81 8.24 -0.37 -13.68
CA GLY A 81 7.83 -1.77 -13.71
C GLY A 81 6.32 -1.95 -13.64
N CYS A 82 5.65 -1.27 -12.71
CA CYS A 82 4.19 -1.31 -12.59
C CYS A 82 3.44 -0.67 -13.76
N THR A 83 4.06 0.25 -14.49
CA THR A 83 3.49 0.80 -15.74
C THR A 83 3.55 -0.24 -16.87
N LEU A 84 4.66 -0.98 -16.97
CA LEU A 84 4.86 -1.98 -18.02
C LEU A 84 4.10 -3.28 -17.76
N ALA A 85 3.89 -3.64 -16.49
CA ALA A 85 3.25 -4.87 -16.07
C ALA A 85 2.16 -4.60 -15.01
N PRO A 86 0.99 -4.06 -15.41
CA PRO A 86 -0.05 -3.65 -14.45
C PRO A 86 -0.65 -4.82 -13.67
N ASP A 87 -0.70 -6.01 -14.26
CA ASP A 87 -1.28 -7.20 -13.61
C ASP A 87 -0.24 -7.99 -12.80
N ALA A 88 1.03 -7.56 -12.77
CA ALA A 88 2.03 -8.16 -11.90
C ALA A 88 1.79 -7.77 -10.44
N TYR A 89 2.13 -8.67 -9.52
CA TYR A 89 2.12 -8.36 -8.10
C TYR A 89 3.15 -7.28 -7.76
N LEU A 90 2.72 -6.28 -6.99
CA LEU A 90 3.55 -5.16 -6.58
C LEU A 90 4.81 -5.65 -5.85
N PHE A 91 4.68 -6.66 -4.99
CA PHE A 91 5.81 -7.26 -4.27
C PHE A 91 6.88 -7.80 -5.23
N THR A 92 6.48 -8.50 -6.29
CA THR A 92 7.41 -9.02 -7.31
C THR A 92 8.18 -7.90 -7.98
N VAL A 93 7.50 -6.81 -8.36
CA VAL A 93 8.15 -5.66 -9.01
C VAL A 93 9.14 -4.98 -8.05
N ILE A 94 8.75 -4.81 -6.78
CA ILE A 94 9.62 -4.26 -5.72
C ILE A 94 10.85 -5.13 -5.50
N ASP A 95 10.68 -6.45 -5.37
CA ASP A 95 11.79 -7.38 -5.15
C ASP A 95 12.80 -7.34 -6.31
N ARG A 96 12.31 -7.23 -7.56
CA ARG A 96 13.17 -7.11 -8.74
C ARG A 96 13.90 -5.77 -8.80
N ALA A 97 13.26 -4.67 -8.41
CA ALA A 97 13.91 -3.36 -8.31
C ALA A 97 15.05 -3.38 -7.27
N ILE A 98 14.80 -3.98 -6.09
CA ILE A 98 15.82 -4.13 -5.03
C ILE A 98 16.96 -5.05 -5.50
N LEU A 99 16.65 -6.15 -6.18
CA LEU A 99 17.67 -7.03 -6.75
C LEU A 99 18.56 -6.30 -7.76
N ALA A 100 17.96 -5.48 -8.64
CA ALA A 100 18.69 -4.73 -9.64
C ALA A 100 19.69 -3.74 -9.01
N GLU A 101 19.29 -3.09 -7.92
CA GLU A 101 20.11 -2.09 -7.21
C GLU A 101 20.90 -2.66 -6.03
N GLN A 102 20.87 -3.98 -5.78
CA GLN A 102 21.38 -4.60 -4.54
C GLN A 102 22.86 -4.27 -4.25
N LYS A 103 23.67 -4.05 -5.28
CA LYS A 103 25.08 -3.68 -5.15
C LYS A 103 25.27 -2.24 -4.68
N SER A 104 24.37 -1.35 -5.09
CA SER A 104 24.36 0.06 -4.72
C SER A 104 23.75 0.27 -3.32
N LEU A 105 22.87 -0.64 -2.88
CA LEU A 105 22.11 -0.47 -1.64
C LEU A 105 22.97 -0.69 -0.37
N PRO A 106 22.73 0.11 0.69
CA PRO A 106 23.40 -0.08 1.97
C PRO A 106 23.17 -1.49 2.50
N LYS A 107 24.23 -2.11 3.05
CA LYS A 107 24.10 -3.40 3.71
C LYS A 107 23.37 -3.25 5.03
N ARG A 108 22.56 -4.25 5.36
CA ARG A 108 21.94 -4.34 6.67
C ARG A 108 23.02 -4.76 7.67
N GLN A 109 23.18 -3.98 8.73
CA GLN A 109 24.07 -4.29 9.85
C GLN A 109 23.47 -5.38 10.74
#